data_AF-A0A7C2LNV2-F1
#
_entry.id   AF-A0A7C2LNV2-F1
#
_cell.length_a   1.000
_cell.length_b   1.000
_cell.length_c   1.000
_cell.angle_alpha   90.00
_cell.angle_beta   90.00
_cell.angle_gamma   90.00
#
_symmetry.space_group_name_H-M   'P 1'
#
loop_
_entity.id
_entity.type
_entity.pdbx_description
1 polymer ?
#
loop_
_entity_poly.entity_id
_entity_poly.type
_entity_poly.pdbx_seq_one_letter_code
_entity_poly.pdbx_strand_id
1 'polypeptide(L)'
;MSGTFSLTLPPGCQAANGAKEFSIPPKERRRYQFPFIIQENAPLGRATGTLSLNYLGSELAEEFVVDIGPGRPAAGAIALDLTRWANIDAAAFDADRADYDSRRIGRFVYPADFTPSDRIVRIRGVPYRMASLEDGRKNAILPQGQTITIPEGRYRGVALMGYGHDGNHPGQWILHYADGTRQGVDSEIPEWCTPAPEGFEVAFTAPYRYIPGGPAPPPCELFTWTLECDPAKTLTAIEWPRMIHAYVYAITLLPSQ
;
A
#
# COMPACT_ATOMS: atom_id res chain seq x y z
N MET A 1 -14.65 -4.98 -27.92
CA MET A 1 -13.40 -4.29 -28.31
C MET A 1 -12.24 -5.20 -28.00
N SER A 2 -11.31 -5.40 -28.93
CA SER A 2 -10.10 -6.21 -28.70
C SER A 2 -8.89 -5.55 -29.32
N GLY A 3 -7.71 -5.85 -28.80
CA GLY A 3 -6.46 -5.21 -29.20
C GLY A 3 -5.27 -5.76 -28.45
N THR A 4 -4.13 -5.10 -28.59
CA THR A 4 -2.87 -5.47 -27.94
C THR A 4 -2.39 -4.39 -26.98
N PHE A 5 -1.54 -4.80 -26.04
CA PHE A 5 -0.81 -3.90 -25.17
C PHE A 5 0.67 -3.88 -25.55
N SER A 6 1.27 -2.70 -25.44
CA SER A 6 2.71 -2.50 -25.49
C SER A 6 3.14 -1.76 -24.23
N LEU A 7 4.19 -2.24 -23.56
CA LEU A 7 4.72 -1.63 -22.35
C LEU A 7 6.20 -1.28 -22.56
N THR A 8 6.49 0.02 -22.52
CA THR A 8 7.86 0.53 -22.45
C THR A 8 8.17 0.85 -20.99
N LEU A 9 9.12 0.13 -20.42
CA LEU A 9 9.50 0.32 -19.02
C LEU A 9 10.61 1.38 -18.87
N PRO A 10 10.65 2.07 -17.72
CA PRO A 10 11.77 2.95 -17.41
C PRO A 10 13.10 2.18 -17.32
N PRO A 11 14.26 2.85 -17.51
CA PRO A 11 15.57 2.23 -17.33
C PRO A 11 15.72 1.55 -15.96
N GLY A 12 16.30 0.35 -15.95
CA GLY A 12 16.45 -0.43 -14.71
C GLY A 12 15.18 -1.13 -14.23
N CYS A 13 14.08 -1.10 -14.99
CA CYS A 13 12.88 -1.88 -14.73
C CYS A 13 12.78 -3.08 -15.69
N GLN A 14 12.29 -4.22 -15.19
CA GLN A 14 12.06 -5.42 -15.99
C GLN A 14 10.61 -5.87 -15.88
N ALA A 15 9.99 -6.18 -17.03
CA ALA A 15 8.61 -6.63 -17.05
C ALA A 15 8.47 -7.98 -16.35
N ALA A 16 7.40 -8.13 -15.57
CA ALA A 16 6.91 -9.42 -15.13
C ALA A 16 5.75 -9.86 -16.04
N ASN A 17 5.06 -10.95 -15.70
CA ASN A 17 3.92 -11.44 -16.47
C ASN A 17 2.78 -10.41 -16.47
N GLY A 18 2.64 -9.68 -17.57
CA GLY A 18 1.53 -8.78 -17.86
C GLY A 18 0.67 -9.26 -19.02
N ALA A 19 -0.51 -8.68 -19.17
CA ALA A 19 -1.37 -8.93 -20.32
C ALA A 19 -0.69 -8.44 -21.62
N LYS A 20 -0.84 -9.20 -22.70
CA LYS A 20 -0.36 -8.82 -24.05
C LYS A 20 -1.50 -8.39 -24.96
N GLU A 21 -2.70 -8.87 -24.67
CA GLU A 21 -3.90 -8.67 -25.47
C GLU A 21 -5.07 -8.38 -24.53
N PHE A 22 -6.10 -7.76 -25.08
CA PHE A 22 -7.37 -7.58 -24.39
C PHE A 22 -8.54 -7.93 -25.28
N SER A 23 -9.62 -8.35 -24.63
CA SER A 23 -10.94 -8.45 -25.23
C SER A 23 -11.97 -8.04 -24.19
N ILE A 24 -12.77 -7.03 -24.53
CA ILE A 24 -13.78 -6.41 -23.67
C ILE A 24 -15.12 -6.52 -24.40
N PRO A 25 -16.03 -7.39 -23.94
CA PRO A 25 -17.38 -7.49 -24.48
C PRO A 25 -18.18 -6.18 -24.34
N PRO A 26 -19.25 -5.99 -25.14
CA PRO A 26 -20.12 -4.83 -25.00
C PRO A 26 -20.67 -4.71 -23.58
N LYS A 27 -20.63 -3.49 -23.03
CA LYS A 27 -21.10 -3.16 -21.67
C LYS A 27 -20.34 -3.85 -20.53
N GLU A 28 -19.18 -4.44 -20.81
CA GLU A 28 -18.26 -4.94 -19.77
C GLU A 28 -17.13 -3.95 -19.51
N ARG A 29 -16.59 -3.98 -18.29
CA ARG A 29 -15.31 -3.36 -17.93
C ARG A 29 -14.34 -4.48 -17.58
N ARG A 30 -13.06 -4.32 -17.92
CA ARG A 30 -11.99 -5.25 -17.52
C ARG A 30 -10.78 -4.48 -17.07
N ARG A 31 -10.17 -4.95 -15.98
CA ARG A 31 -8.90 -4.44 -15.46
C ARG A 31 -7.78 -5.36 -15.89
N TYR A 32 -6.73 -4.78 -16.44
CA TYR A 32 -5.51 -5.48 -16.83
C TYR A 32 -4.35 -4.96 -15.97
N GLN A 33 -3.42 -5.84 -15.63
CA GLN A 33 -2.28 -5.52 -14.78
C GLN A 33 -0.97 -5.76 -15.52
N PHE A 34 -0.02 -4.86 -15.30
CA PHE A 34 1.28 -4.85 -15.95
C PHE A 34 2.39 -4.78 -14.88
N PRO A 35 2.59 -5.87 -14.10
CA PRO A 35 3.61 -5.87 -13.08
C PRO A 35 5.01 -5.76 -13.69
N PHE A 36 5.89 -5.04 -13.02
CA PHE A 36 7.32 -4.98 -13.32
C PHE A 36 8.12 -4.93 -12.03
N ILE A 37 9.42 -5.20 -12.15
CA ILE A 37 10.37 -5.23 -11.05
C ILE A 37 11.41 -4.14 -11.29
N ILE A 38 11.53 -3.23 -10.33
CA ILE A 38 12.64 -2.27 -10.26
C ILE A 38 13.88 -3.05 -9.81
N GLN A 39 14.91 -3.11 -10.66
CA GLN A 39 16.13 -3.84 -10.38
C GLN A 39 16.99 -3.11 -9.34
N GLU A 40 17.82 -3.84 -8.59
CA GLU A 40 18.68 -3.26 -7.56
C GLU A 40 19.69 -2.23 -8.09
N ASN A 41 20.04 -2.36 -9.38
CA ASN A 41 20.95 -1.46 -10.08
C ASN A 41 20.21 -0.36 -10.87
N ALA A 42 18.91 -0.18 -10.67
CA ALA A 42 18.15 0.85 -11.36
C ALA A 42 18.67 2.26 -10.97
N PRO A 43 18.79 3.19 -11.94
CA PRO A 43 19.20 4.56 -11.63
C PRO A 43 18.23 5.23 -10.66
N LEU A 44 18.76 5.92 -9.65
CA LEU A 44 17.94 6.68 -8.72
C LEU A 44 17.30 7.91 -9.41
N GLY A 45 16.14 8.29 -8.92
CA GLY A 45 15.38 9.45 -9.38
C GLY A 45 14.10 9.07 -10.12
N ARG A 46 13.47 10.10 -10.68
CA ARG A 46 12.20 9.98 -11.40
C ARG A 46 12.47 9.40 -12.79
N ALA A 47 11.76 8.34 -13.13
CA ALA A 47 11.84 7.69 -14.44
C ALA A 47 10.44 7.49 -15.02
N THR A 48 10.30 7.56 -16.34
CA THR A 48 9.01 7.42 -17.03
C THR A 48 8.97 6.14 -17.86
N GLY A 49 7.79 5.55 -17.92
CA GLY A 49 7.44 4.48 -18.85
C GLY A 49 6.14 4.82 -19.56
N THR A 50 5.78 4.00 -20.53
CA THR A 50 4.58 4.20 -21.35
C THR A 50 3.83 2.89 -21.48
N LEU A 51 2.53 2.90 -21.19
CA LEU A 51 1.61 1.82 -21.51
C LEU A 51 0.77 2.25 -22.71
N SER A 52 0.81 1.45 -23.78
CA SER A 52 0.06 1.72 -25.01
C SER A 52 -0.95 0.60 -25.27
N LEU A 53 -2.14 1.00 -25.71
CA LEU A 53 -3.24 0.14 -26.13
C LEU A 53 -3.45 0.35 -27.63
N ASN A 54 -3.33 -0.73 -28.40
CA ASN A 54 -3.50 -0.70 -29.85
C ASN A 54 -4.83 -1.36 -30.22
N TYR A 55 -5.75 -0.62 -30.84
CA TYR A 55 -7.05 -1.14 -31.27
C TYR A 55 -7.58 -0.42 -32.52
N LEU A 56 -8.19 -1.16 -33.44
CA LEU A 56 -8.77 -0.63 -34.69
C LEU A 56 -7.83 0.32 -35.46
N GLY A 57 -6.53 0.03 -35.49
CA GLY A 57 -5.52 0.86 -36.15
C GLY A 57 -5.19 2.18 -35.45
N SER A 58 -5.70 2.39 -34.22
CA SER A 58 -5.39 3.53 -33.35
C SER A 58 -4.53 3.08 -32.17
N GLU A 59 -3.68 3.98 -31.70
CA GLU A 59 -2.91 3.81 -30.47
C GLU A 59 -3.36 4.85 -29.43
N LEU A 60 -3.63 4.37 -28.22
CA LEU A 60 -3.77 5.22 -27.03
C LEU A 60 -2.58 4.92 -26.13
N ALA A 61 -1.81 5.94 -25.75
CA ALA A 61 -0.64 5.80 -24.91
C ALA A 61 -0.78 6.66 -23.66
N GLU A 62 -0.46 6.08 -22.51
CA GLU A 62 -0.45 6.75 -21.21
C GLU A 62 0.96 6.64 -20.61
N GLU A 63 1.48 7.77 -20.15
CA GLU A 63 2.74 7.80 -19.41
C GLU A 63 2.50 7.47 -17.94
N PHE A 64 3.42 6.73 -17.35
CA PHE A 64 3.47 6.54 -15.91
C PHE A 64 4.87 6.86 -15.38
N VAL A 65 4.91 7.22 -14.11
CA VAL A 65 6.12 7.66 -13.42
C VAL A 65 6.47 6.63 -12.35
N VAL A 66 7.76 6.35 -12.22
CA VAL A 66 8.33 5.57 -11.14
C VAL A 66 9.40 6.42 -10.46
N ASP A 67 9.22 6.68 -9.16
CA ASP A 67 10.24 7.32 -8.34
C ASP A 67 11.14 6.25 -7.72
N ILE A 68 12.38 6.15 -8.24
CA ILE A 68 13.35 5.16 -7.80
C ILE A 68 14.19 5.77 -6.69
N GLY A 69 13.79 5.48 -5.45
CA GLY A 69 14.51 5.89 -4.25
C GLY A 69 15.58 4.88 -3.81
N PRO A 70 16.50 5.29 -2.92
CA PRO A 70 17.40 4.34 -2.27
C PRO A 70 16.60 3.29 -1.49
N GLY A 71 17.08 2.05 -1.55
CA GLY A 71 16.50 0.91 -0.84
C GLY A 71 17.38 -0.31 -1.01
N ARG A 72 17.26 -1.26 -0.07
CA ARG A 72 17.91 -2.57 -0.17
C ARG A 72 16.92 -3.63 0.26
N PRO A 73 16.88 -4.81 -0.41
CA PRO A 73 16.03 -5.89 0.03
C PRO A 73 16.24 -6.19 1.52
N ALA A 74 15.17 -6.13 2.29
CA ALA A 74 15.20 -6.47 3.72
C ALA A 74 15.24 -8.00 3.84
N ALA A 75 16.44 -8.57 3.81
CA ALA A 75 16.65 -10.01 3.94
C ALA A 75 15.98 -10.55 5.23
N GLY A 76 15.25 -11.66 5.10
CA GLY A 76 14.52 -12.29 6.20
C GLY A 76 13.27 -11.53 6.66
N ALA A 77 12.91 -10.39 6.06
CA ALA A 77 11.71 -9.65 6.44
C ALA A 77 10.42 -10.47 6.25
N ILE A 78 9.51 -10.36 7.21
CA ILE A 78 8.29 -11.17 7.27
C ILE A 78 7.09 -10.25 7.03
N ALA A 79 6.55 -10.26 5.82
CA ALA A 79 5.31 -9.58 5.50
C ALA A 79 4.12 -10.36 6.08
N LEU A 80 3.43 -9.78 7.06
CA LEU A 80 2.37 -10.45 7.80
C LEU A 80 1.10 -10.60 6.96
N ASP A 81 0.39 -11.71 7.15
CA ASP A 81 -0.99 -11.84 6.70
C ASP A 81 -1.93 -11.26 7.76
N LEU A 82 -2.49 -10.09 7.44
CA LEU A 82 -3.37 -9.33 8.31
C LEU A 82 -4.85 -9.53 7.97
N THR A 83 -5.20 -10.41 7.03
CA THR A 83 -6.57 -10.55 6.52
C THR A 83 -7.59 -10.84 7.63
N ARG A 84 -7.22 -11.63 8.65
CA ARG A 84 -8.11 -11.93 9.79
C ARG A 84 -8.39 -10.73 10.71
N TRP A 85 -7.56 -9.69 10.64
CA TRP A 85 -7.66 -8.49 11.45
C TRP A 85 -8.32 -7.33 10.70
N ALA A 86 -8.43 -7.44 9.37
CA ALA A 86 -9.07 -6.42 8.54
C ALA A 86 -10.53 -6.23 8.98
N ASN A 87 -10.88 -5.00 9.32
CA ASN A 87 -12.16 -4.64 9.93
C ASN A 87 -12.82 -3.42 9.27
N ILE A 88 -12.17 -2.89 8.23
CA ILE A 88 -12.65 -1.77 7.45
C ILE A 88 -12.32 -1.96 5.97
N ASP A 89 -13.23 -1.50 5.13
CA ASP A 89 -13.03 -1.32 3.71
C ASP A 89 -12.71 0.16 3.44
N ALA A 90 -11.45 0.43 3.13
CA ALA A 90 -10.87 1.76 3.05
C ALA A 90 -10.44 2.18 1.64
N ALA A 91 -10.70 1.37 0.62
CA ALA A 91 -10.39 1.72 -0.76
C ALA A 91 -11.54 1.31 -1.67
N ALA A 92 -11.74 2.06 -2.76
CA ALA A 92 -12.76 1.73 -3.77
C ALA A 92 -12.15 1.83 -5.17
N PHE A 93 -12.66 1.04 -6.12
CA PHE A 93 -12.29 1.16 -7.53
C PHE A 93 -13.19 2.17 -8.26
N ASP A 94 -12.75 2.71 -9.40
CA ASP A 94 -13.60 3.55 -10.25
C ASP A 94 -14.87 2.82 -10.73
N ALA A 95 -14.79 1.49 -10.84
CA ALA A 95 -15.91 0.65 -11.27
C ALA A 95 -17.10 0.71 -10.31
N ASP A 96 -16.83 0.74 -9.01
CA ASP A 96 -17.83 0.90 -7.95
C ASP A 96 -17.28 1.79 -6.82
N ARG A 97 -17.32 3.11 -7.04
CA ARG A 97 -16.79 4.09 -6.07
C ARG A 97 -17.56 4.14 -4.75
N ALA A 98 -18.71 3.46 -4.67
CA ALA A 98 -19.54 3.42 -3.47
C ALA A 98 -19.23 2.21 -2.59
N ASP A 99 -18.45 1.25 -3.10
CA ASP A 99 -18.05 0.07 -2.36
C ASP A 99 -16.86 0.37 -1.45
N TYR A 100 -17.20 0.92 -0.28
CA TYR A 100 -16.31 1.12 0.86
C TYR A 100 -17.15 1.37 2.11
N ASP A 101 -16.52 1.38 3.29
CA ASP A 101 -17.21 1.69 4.56
C ASP A 101 -17.51 3.19 4.74
N SER A 102 -18.28 3.77 3.82
CA SER A 102 -18.65 5.20 3.79
C SER A 102 -19.25 5.74 5.09
N ARG A 103 -19.93 4.90 5.88
CA ARG A 103 -20.46 5.29 7.20
C ARG A 103 -19.37 5.56 8.24
N ARG A 104 -18.18 4.98 8.07
CA ARG A 104 -17.03 5.13 8.98
C ARG A 104 -15.96 6.07 8.41
N ILE A 105 -15.79 6.08 7.10
CA ILE A 105 -14.75 6.86 6.42
C ILE A 105 -15.26 8.24 5.99
N GLY A 106 -16.55 8.38 5.75
CA GLY A 106 -17.14 9.59 5.20
C GLY A 106 -17.26 9.51 3.67
N ARG A 107 -17.17 10.67 3.00
CA ARG A 107 -17.49 10.81 1.57
C ARG A 107 -16.32 10.52 0.63
N PHE A 108 -15.09 10.61 1.14
CA PHE A 108 -13.88 10.51 0.36
C PHE A 108 -13.21 9.16 0.63
N VAL A 109 -12.74 8.49 -0.41
CA VAL A 109 -12.10 7.18 -0.29
C VAL A 109 -10.87 7.07 -1.19
N TYR A 110 -9.90 6.27 -0.75
CA TYR A 110 -8.68 5.98 -1.50
C TYR A 110 -8.98 5.21 -2.78
N PRO A 111 -8.50 5.69 -3.95
CA PRO A 111 -8.64 4.96 -5.20
C PRO A 111 -7.78 3.70 -5.25
N ALA A 112 -8.42 2.54 -5.17
CA ALA A 112 -7.75 1.24 -5.22
C ALA A 112 -7.03 0.99 -6.56
N ASP A 113 -7.41 1.71 -7.63
CA ASP A 113 -6.82 1.60 -8.97
C ASP A 113 -5.30 1.84 -9.00
N PHE A 114 -4.77 2.63 -8.06
CA PHE A 114 -3.36 3.04 -8.01
C PHE A 114 -2.52 2.23 -7.03
N THR A 115 -3.10 1.21 -6.40
CA THR A 115 -2.40 0.35 -5.43
C THR A 115 -2.56 -1.12 -5.80
N PRO A 116 -1.49 -1.92 -5.77
CA PRO A 116 -1.60 -3.34 -6.07
C PRO A 116 -2.45 -4.09 -5.04
N SER A 117 -3.35 -4.95 -5.55
CA SER A 117 -4.16 -5.89 -4.76
C SER A 117 -3.59 -7.31 -4.79
N ASP A 118 -3.89 -8.08 -3.74
CA ASP A 118 -3.71 -9.55 -3.67
C ASP A 118 -2.29 -10.03 -4.00
N ARG A 119 -1.28 -9.33 -3.49
CA ARG A 119 0.13 -9.70 -3.72
C ARG A 119 1.07 -9.13 -2.67
N ILE A 120 2.30 -9.63 -2.69
CA ILE A 120 3.42 -8.99 -2.00
C ILE A 120 4.06 -7.96 -2.92
N VAL A 121 4.10 -6.71 -2.48
CA VAL A 121 4.83 -5.60 -3.13
C VAL A 121 6.11 -5.32 -2.36
N ARG A 122 7.10 -4.69 -2.99
CA ARG A 122 8.32 -4.24 -2.30
C ARG A 122 8.44 -2.73 -2.43
N ILE A 123 8.43 -2.05 -1.29
CA ILE A 123 8.64 -0.59 -1.22
C ILE A 123 10.00 -0.38 -0.58
N ARG A 124 10.94 0.24 -1.32
CA ARG A 124 12.33 0.45 -0.90
C ARG A 124 13.04 -0.82 -0.39
N GLY A 125 12.65 -1.98 -0.93
CA GLY A 125 13.19 -3.29 -0.56
C GLY A 125 12.48 -4.00 0.61
N VAL A 126 11.53 -3.35 1.29
CA VAL A 126 10.70 -3.98 2.33
C VAL A 126 9.48 -4.64 1.68
N PRO A 127 9.24 -5.95 1.87
CA PRO A 127 8.06 -6.61 1.32
C PRO A 127 6.82 -6.26 2.14
N TYR A 128 5.70 -5.92 1.52
CA TYR A 128 4.40 -5.73 2.16
C TYR A 128 3.37 -6.63 1.50
N ARG A 129 2.60 -7.38 2.28
CA ARG A 129 1.52 -8.23 1.77
C ARG A 129 0.25 -7.38 1.71
N MET A 130 -0.19 -7.06 0.51
CA MET A 130 -1.44 -6.32 0.28
C MET A 130 -2.62 -7.28 0.33
N ALA A 131 -3.66 -6.91 1.09
CA ALA A 131 -4.94 -7.59 1.09
C ALA A 131 -5.66 -7.39 -0.26
N SER A 132 -6.76 -8.13 -0.45
CA SER A 132 -7.65 -7.91 -1.58
C SER A 132 -8.35 -6.56 -1.44
N LEU A 133 -8.21 -5.69 -2.44
CA LEU A 133 -8.96 -4.44 -2.56
C LEU A 133 -10.26 -4.63 -3.35
N GLU A 134 -10.56 -5.84 -3.81
CA GLU A 134 -11.77 -6.13 -4.61
C GLU A 134 -13.06 -5.82 -3.86
N ASP A 135 -14.12 -5.59 -4.63
CA ASP A 135 -15.38 -5.16 -4.07
C ASP A 135 -15.93 -6.14 -3.01
N GLY A 136 -16.45 -5.59 -1.90
CA GLY A 136 -17.00 -6.31 -0.76
C GLY A 136 -15.96 -6.86 0.22
N ARG A 137 -14.67 -6.49 0.09
CA ARG A 137 -13.58 -6.98 0.95
C ARG A 137 -13.19 -5.94 1.99
N LYS A 138 -12.96 -6.41 3.24
CA LYS A 138 -12.20 -5.62 4.22
C LYS A 138 -10.72 -5.69 3.85
N ASN A 139 -10.11 -4.53 3.68
CA ASN A 139 -8.79 -4.37 3.08
C ASN A 139 -7.81 -3.58 3.94
N ALA A 140 -8.26 -3.02 5.06
CA ALA A 140 -7.42 -2.37 6.05
C ALA A 140 -7.89 -2.66 7.48
N ILE A 141 -7.06 -2.26 8.44
CA ILE A 141 -7.34 -2.31 9.87
C ILE A 141 -7.50 -0.89 10.38
N LEU A 142 -8.69 -0.57 10.90
CA LEU A 142 -8.93 0.56 11.79
C LEU A 142 -8.44 0.19 13.19
N PRO A 143 -7.45 0.90 13.77
CA PRO A 143 -6.95 0.64 15.12
C PRO A 143 -8.05 0.84 16.18
N GLN A 144 -8.38 -0.21 16.92
CA GLN A 144 -9.47 -0.24 17.93
C GLN A 144 -8.96 -0.63 19.33
N GLY A 145 -7.65 -0.58 19.58
CA GLY A 145 -7.06 -1.05 20.83
C GLY A 145 -6.73 -2.55 20.87
N GLN A 146 -6.73 -3.23 19.71
CA GLN A 146 -6.43 -4.66 19.64
C GLN A 146 -4.94 -4.96 19.82
N THR A 147 -4.66 -6.17 20.30
CA THR A 147 -3.31 -6.75 20.32
C THR A 147 -3.16 -7.75 19.18
N ILE A 148 -2.19 -7.52 18.30
CA ILE A 148 -1.84 -8.42 17.21
C ILE A 148 -0.65 -9.27 17.63
N THR A 149 -0.88 -10.57 17.83
CA THR A 149 0.19 -11.56 17.97
C THR A 149 0.93 -11.72 16.65
N ILE A 150 2.26 -11.77 16.72
CA ILE A 150 3.15 -11.91 15.58
C ILE A 150 4.03 -13.16 15.73
N PRO A 151 4.70 -13.65 14.66
CA PRO A 151 5.79 -14.61 14.82
C PRO A 151 6.81 -14.10 15.83
N GLU A 152 7.16 -14.92 16.82
CA GLU A 152 8.15 -14.52 17.81
C GLU A 152 9.53 -14.40 17.18
N GLY A 153 10.25 -13.33 17.51
CA GLY A 153 11.59 -13.13 16.97
C GLY A 153 12.24 -11.85 17.47
N ARG A 154 13.54 -11.72 17.19
CA ARG A 154 14.28 -10.47 17.42
C ARG A 154 14.17 -9.62 16.17
N TYR A 155 13.62 -8.42 16.34
CA TYR A 155 13.38 -7.49 15.25
C TYR A 155 14.02 -6.15 15.60
N ARG A 156 14.60 -5.50 14.59
CA ARG A 156 15.06 -4.10 14.72
C ARG A 156 13.91 -3.12 14.54
N GLY A 157 12.85 -3.52 13.84
CA GLY A 157 11.69 -2.66 13.64
C GLY A 157 10.49 -3.39 13.06
N VAL A 158 9.34 -2.72 13.18
CA VAL A 158 8.08 -3.10 12.55
C VAL A 158 7.75 -2.04 11.52
N ALA A 159 7.82 -2.38 10.24
CA ALA A 159 7.47 -1.49 9.16
C ALA A 159 5.97 -1.56 8.89
N LEU A 160 5.31 -0.41 8.76
CA LEU A 160 3.87 -0.29 8.54
C LEU A 160 3.60 0.40 7.21
N MET A 161 2.41 0.16 6.68
CA MET A 161 1.84 0.90 5.55
C MET A 161 0.42 1.32 5.88
N GLY A 162 0.07 2.58 5.63
CA GLY A 162 -1.26 3.09 5.92
C GLY A 162 -1.42 4.57 5.67
N TYR A 163 -2.61 5.07 5.99
CA TYR A 163 -2.94 6.48 5.92
C TYR A 163 -4.03 6.88 6.93
N GLY A 164 -4.02 8.16 7.30
CA GLY A 164 -5.02 8.84 8.12
C GLY A 164 -5.93 9.70 7.26
N HIS A 165 -7.17 9.88 7.71
CA HIS A 165 -8.19 10.70 7.08
C HIS A 165 -8.66 11.79 8.07
N ASP A 166 -8.93 12.99 7.58
CA ASP A 166 -9.29 14.17 8.37
C ASP A 166 -8.25 14.58 9.43
N GLY A 167 -6.97 14.38 9.13
CA GLY A 167 -5.84 14.82 9.92
C GLY A 167 -4.88 13.69 10.29
N ASN A 168 -3.81 14.07 10.98
CA ASN A 168 -2.87 13.11 11.55
C ASN A 168 -3.47 12.42 12.78
N HIS A 169 -3.17 11.14 12.94
CA HIS A 169 -3.64 10.33 14.06
C HIS A 169 -2.46 9.85 14.91
N PRO A 170 -2.02 10.63 15.91
CA PRO A 170 -0.98 10.20 16.82
C PRO A 170 -1.51 9.15 17.81
N GLY A 171 -0.64 8.24 18.22
CA GLY A 171 -0.97 7.24 19.22
C GLY A 171 0.26 6.45 19.67
N GLN A 172 0.16 5.88 20.86
CA GLN A 172 1.21 5.04 21.41
C GLN A 172 0.98 3.58 21.03
N TRP A 173 1.98 2.97 20.39
CA TRP A 173 2.03 1.56 20.07
C TRP A 173 2.80 0.82 21.17
N ILE A 174 2.27 -0.29 21.67
CA ILE A 174 2.91 -1.04 22.74
C ILE A 174 3.47 -2.35 22.19
N LEU A 175 4.79 -2.48 22.23
CA LEU A 175 5.55 -3.67 21.86
C LEU A 175 5.66 -4.59 23.08
N HIS A 176 5.18 -5.83 22.96
CA HIS A 176 5.21 -6.83 24.03
C HIS A 176 6.32 -7.86 23.78
N TYR A 177 7.22 -8.02 24.75
CA TYR A 177 8.37 -8.91 24.66
C TYR A 177 8.18 -10.20 25.49
N ALA A 178 8.86 -11.27 25.07
CA ALA A 178 8.77 -12.59 25.71
C ALA A 178 9.28 -12.61 27.16
N ASP A 179 10.11 -11.65 27.56
CA ASP A 179 10.59 -11.47 28.93
C ASP A 179 9.56 -10.77 29.85
N GLY A 180 8.37 -10.47 29.33
CA GLY A 180 7.29 -9.77 30.02
C GLY A 180 7.43 -8.24 30.03
N THR A 181 8.53 -7.69 29.50
CA THR A 181 8.71 -6.24 29.37
C THR A 181 7.89 -5.68 28.20
N ARG A 182 7.63 -4.37 28.26
CA ARG A 182 6.91 -3.63 27.23
C ARG A 182 7.69 -2.39 26.84
N GLN A 183 7.56 -1.98 25.58
CA GLN A 183 8.08 -0.71 25.06
C GLN A 183 6.95 0.07 24.42
N GLY A 184 6.73 1.29 24.87
CA GLY A 184 5.87 2.25 24.17
C GLY A 184 6.65 2.92 23.05
N VAL A 185 6.05 3.02 21.87
CA VAL A 185 6.56 3.76 20.72
C VAL A 185 5.50 4.77 20.32
N ASP A 186 5.78 6.05 20.53
CA ASP A 186 4.92 7.12 20.04
C ASP A 186 5.14 7.27 18.53
N SER A 187 4.05 7.20 17.77
CA SER A 187 4.04 7.35 16.32
C SER A 187 2.69 7.90 15.88
N GLU A 188 2.51 8.12 14.59
CA GLU A 188 1.26 8.58 14.02
C GLU A 188 0.95 7.85 12.72
N ILE A 189 -0.32 7.89 12.33
CA ILE A 189 -0.73 7.57 10.98
C ILE A 189 -1.02 8.91 10.28
N PRO A 190 -0.25 9.28 9.24
CA PRO A 190 -0.27 10.61 8.66
C PRO A 190 -1.46 10.83 7.72
N GLU A 191 -1.94 12.08 7.61
CA GLU A 191 -3.02 12.46 6.69
C GLU A 191 -2.66 12.16 5.24
N TRP A 192 -3.47 11.32 4.58
CA TRP A 192 -3.29 10.84 3.19
C TRP A 192 -3.08 11.95 2.15
N CYS A 193 -3.79 13.07 2.22
CA CYS A 193 -3.73 14.11 1.19
C CYS A 193 -2.73 15.23 1.54
N THR A 194 -1.58 14.87 2.11
CA THR A 194 -0.48 15.79 2.44
C THR A 194 0.86 15.23 1.96
N PRO A 195 1.92 16.06 1.82
CA PRO A 195 3.27 15.55 1.63
C PRO A 195 3.69 14.62 2.77
N ALA A 196 4.56 13.64 2.49
CA ALA A 196 5.08 12.74 3.52
C ALA A 196 5.74 13.53 4.67
N PRO A 197 5.32 13.31 5.92
CA PRO A 197 5.99 13.89 7.08
C PRO A 197 7.40 13.33 7.27
N GLU A 198 8.20 13.99 8.11
CA GLU A 198 9.53 13.47 8.47
C GLU A 198 9.42 12.08 9.12
N GLY A 199 10.26 11.14 8.67
CA GLY A 199 10.24 9.74 9.12
C GLY A 199 9.21 8.86 8.38
N PHE A 200 8.46 9.42 7.45
CA PHE A 200 7.51 8.71 6.58
C PHE A 200 7.96 8.78 5.13
N GLU A 201 7.58 7.76 4.36
CA GLU A 201 7.91 7.63 2.94
C GLU A 201 6.64 7.32 2.15
N VAL A 202 6.47 7.95 0.98
CA VAL A 202 5.38 7.60 0.06
C VAL A 202 5.60 6.19 -0.49
N ALA A 203 4.58 5.35 -0.36
CA ALA A 203 4.53 4.01 -0.95
C ALA A 203 3.77 3.99 -2.29
N PHE A 204 2.60 4.63 -2.32
CA PHE A 204 1.76 4.72 -3.51
C PHE A 204 1.04 6.06 -3.57
N THR A 205 1.00 6.63 -4.76
CA THR A 205 0.31 7.89 -5.05
C THR A 205 -0.94 7.65 -5.86
N ALA A 206 -2.08 8.09 -5.34
CA ALA A 206 -3.30 8.27 -6.12
C ALA A 206 -3.38 9.75 -6.55
N PRO A 207 -3.54 10.06 -7.86
CA PRO A 207 -3.57 11.43 -8.36
C PRO A 207 -4.83 12.22 -7.93
N TYR A 208 -5.80 11.54 -7.33
CA TYR A 208 -7.05 12.07 -6.82
C TYR A 208 -7.60 11.12 -5.75
N ARG A 209 -8.75 11.47 -5.18
CA ARG A 209 -9.59 10.62 -4.34
C ARG A 209 -10.97 10.43 -4.96
N TYR A 210 -11.70 9.38 -4.59
CA TYR A 210 -13.06 9.21 -5.07
C TYR A 210 -14.09 9.87 -4.15
N ILE A 211 -15.13 10.42 -4.79
CA ILE A 211 -16.43 10.75 -4.21
C ILE A 211 -17.52 10.10 -5.07
N PRO A 212 -18.80 10.06 -4.64
CA PRO A 212 -19.87 9.48 -5.46
C PRO A 212 -19.98 10.09 -6.87
N GLY A 213 -19.61 11.36 -7.03
CA GLY A 213 -19.61 12.07 -8.32
C GLY A 213 -18.43 11.77 -9.25
N GLY A 214 -17.40 11.07 -8.78
CA GLY A 214 -16.18 10.81 -9.56
C GLY A 214 -14.87 11.13 -8.84
N PRO A 215 -13.76 11.13 -9.57
CA PRO A 215 -12.49 11.65 -9.10
C PRO A 215 -12.64 13.09 -8.59
N ALA A 216 -12.01 13.39 -7.46
CA ALA A 216 -11.93 14.73 -6.90
C ALA A 216 -10.50 14.99 -6.40
N PRO A 217 -9.97 16.22 -6.58
CA PRO A 217 -8.67 16.59 -6.01
C PRO A 217 -8.71 16.63 -4.47
N PRO A 218 -7.55 16.67 -3.79
CA PRO A 218 -6.17 16.62 -4.32
C PRO A 218 -5.66 15.18 -4.51
N PRO A 219 -4.39 14.97 -4.94
CA PRO A 219 -3.69 13.70 -4.79
C PRO A 219 -3.61 13.25 -3.34
N CYS A 220 -3.60 11.93 -3.11
CA CYS A 220 -3.51 11.34 -1.79
C CYS A 220 -2.62 10.08 -1.82
N GLU A 221 -1.96 9.83 -0.70
CA GLU A 221 -0.83 8.92 -0.60
C GLU A 221 -1.12 7.77 0.39
N LEU A 222 -0.52 6.62 0.12
CA LEU A 222 -0.22 5.61 1.13
C LEU A 222 1.20 5.81 1.61
N PHE A 223 1.41 5.82 2.92
CA PHE A 223 2.73 6.02 3.51
C PHE A 223 3.28 4.73 4.11
N THR A 224 4.60 4.66 4.23
CA THR A 224 5.31 3.68 5.02
C THR A 224 6.18 4.34 6.08
N TRP A 225 6.29 3.70 7.23
CA TRP A 225 7.14 4.13 8.35
C TRP A 225 7.53 2.91 9.19
N THR A 226 8.43 3.10 10.16
CA THR A 226 8.91 2.00 11.01
C THR A 226 8.79 2.36 12.50
N LEU A 227 8.26 1.44 13.29
CA LEU A 227 8.35 1.47 14.75
C LEU A 227 9.64 0.77 15.16
N GLU A 228 10.53 1.48 15.85
CA GLU A 228 11.79 0.92 16.35
C GLU A 228 11.53 -0.08 17.48
N CYS A 229 12.20 -1.23 17.42
CA CYS A 229 12.13 -2.29 18.43
C CYS A 229 13.46 -2.38 19.20
N ASP A 230 13.46 -3.03 20.36
CA ASP A 230 14.70 -3.47 21.00
C ASP A 230 15.23 -4.72 20.28
N PRO A 231 16.33 -4.63 19.51
CA PRO A 231 16.81 -5.74 18.70
C PRO A 231 17.39 -6.88 19.52
N ALA A 232 17.65 -6.68 20.82
CA ALA A 232 18.14 -7.71 21.72
C ALA A 232 17.01 -8.58 22.31
N LYS A 233 15.76 -8.13 22.21
CA LYS A 233 14.58 -8.78 22.80
C LYS A 233 13.72 -9.49 21.76
N THR A 234 13.00 -10.50 22.22
CA THR A 234 12.09 -11.29 21.40
C THR A 234 10.69 -10.66 21.46
N LEU A 235 10.27 -10.01 20.38
CA LEU A 235 8.94 -9.43 20.24
C LEU A 235 7.92 -10.53 19.99
N THR A 236 6.74 -10.42 20.60
CA THR A 236 5.68 -11.45 20.54
C THR A 236 4.34 -10.89 20.08
N ALA A 237 4.07 -9.63 20.39
CA ALA A 237 2.84 -8.96 20.00
C ALA A 237 2.99 -7.44 19.94
N ILE A 238 2.06 -6.81 19.24
CA ILE A 238 1.95 -5.36 19.13
C ILE A 238 0.53 -4.98 19.53
N GLU A 239 0.37 -4.18 20.56
CA GLU A 239 -0.90 -3.56 20.93
C GLU A 239 -1.00 -2.19 20.28
N TRP A 240 -2.09 -2.01 19.56
CA TRP A 240 -2.33 -0.85 18.71
C TRP A 240 -3.12 0.20 19.49
N PRO A 241 -2.91 1.50 19.21
CA PRO A 241 -3.75 2.54 19.76
C PRO A 241 -5.20 2.42 19.27
N ARG A 242 -6.12 3.16 19.91
CA ARG A 242 -7.48 3.36 19.39
C ARG A 242 -7.49 4.64 18.55
N MET A 243 -7.92 4.52 17.30
CA MET A 243 -8.06 5.61 16.34
C MET A 243 -9.42 5.49 15.65
N ILE A 244 -9.91 6.56 15.02
CA ILE A 244 -11.24 6.57 14.39
C ILE A 244 -11.22 6.78 12.88
N HIS A 245 -10.21 7.46 12.33
CA HIS A 245 -10.04 7.68 10.88
C HIS A 245 -8.63 7.35 10.40
N ALA A 246 -8.05 6.26 10.90
CA ALA A 246 -6.71 5.82 10.52
C ALA A 246 -6.72 4.36 10.10
N TYR A 247 -6.03 4.03 9.00
CA TYR A 247 -6.15 2.72 8.37
C TYR A 247 -4.77 2.16 8.04
N VAL A 248 -4.47 0.99 8.61
CA VAL A 248 -3.23 0.25 8.32
C VAL A 248 -3.54 -0.87 7.33
N TYR A 249 -2.81 -0.86 6.21
CA TYR A 249 -2.97 -1.82 5.11
C TYR A 249 -2.05 -3.02 5.26
N ALA A 250 -0.82 -2.81 5.75
CA ALA A 250 0.17 -3.88 5.85
C ALA A 250 1.17 -3.63 6.98
N ILE A 251 1.73 -4.73 7.49
CA ILE A 251 2.84 -4.75 8.44
C ILE A 251 3.90 -5.75 8.00
N THR A 252 5.15 -5.38 8.20
CA THR A 252 6.32 -6.22 7.94
C THR A 252 7.29 -6.17 9.10
N LEU A 253 7.69 -7.34 9.58
CA LEU A 253 8.70 -7.47 10.63
C LEU A 253 10.09 -7.42 10.01
N LEU A 254 10.97 -6.58 10.53
CA LEU A 254 12.35 -6.42 10.07
C LEU A 254 13.30 -7.12 11.07
N PRO A 255 13.90 -8.27 10.72
CA PRO A 255 14.79 -9.00 11.62
C PRO A 255 15.94 -8.16 12.15
N SER A 256 16.36 -8.40 13.38
CA SER A 256 17.70 -8.03 13.82
C SER A 256 18.71 -8.76 12.92
N GLN A 257 19.83 -8.11 12.57
CA GLN A 257 20.92 -8.80 11.85
C GLN A 257 21.51 -9.93 12.71
#